data_AF-A0A1R3J0H8-F1
#
_entry.id   AF-A0A1R3J0H8-F1
#
_cell.length_a   1.000
_cell.length_b   1.000
_cell.length_c   1.000
_cell.angle_alpha   90.00
_cell.angle_beta   90.00
_cell.angle_gamma   90.00
#
_symmetry.space_group_name_H-M   'P 1'
#
loop_
_entity.id
_entity.type
_entity.pdbx_description
1 polymer ?
#
loop_
_entity_poly.entity_id
_entity_poly.type
_entity_poly.pdbx_seq_one_letter_code
_entity_poly.pdbx_strand_id
1 'polypeptide(L)'
;MDNLPPLPEIHLTNNLTGVIEILEGIVGITYPNRPCLPMDQMMRNLCLLYIGRVNQCDRQVARHLMVWLGMRGFAPEPEEVMDVLQQTKIVEELMVQGLMHKIPREFPITTDQLPNPHPILYLRHEDPPRAVTFTSSRLKVAFVQGDEIQRLTVEARSSAIPQRGITKHRLQFQVEPDDQPSIEERLAWLTGNSWAQAVDTYAPMRVLSCNARGPANPAFDQTMEALRNEHQPDLFIITEVRVFGDRAHAIRNNLGFDEMFEIKPEGFSGGIWFL
;
A
#
# COMPACT_ATOMS: atom_id res chain seq x y z
N MET A 1 -15.86 17.82 22.07
CA MET A 1 -14.39 17.86 21.93
C MET A 1 -13.87 18.55 23.17
N ASP A 2 -13.54 17.73 24.15
CA ASP A 2 -13.33 18.17 25.53
C ASP A 2 -12.09 19.05 25.68
N ASN A 3 -12.13 19.92 26.70
CA ASN A 3 -11.10 20.87 27.15
C ASN A 3 -9.80 20.16 27.59
N LEU A 4 -9.16 19.42 26.69
CA LEU A 4 -7.86 18.84 26.94
C LEU A 4 -6.82 19.97 26.92
N PRO A 5 -5.92 20.04 27.92
CA PRO A 5 -4.89 21.05 27.95
C PRO A 5 -4.01 20.95 26.69
N PRO A 6 -3.45 22.06 26.17
CA PRO A 6 -2.56 22.01 25.02
C PRO A 6 -1.39 21.05 25.30
N LEU A 7 -0.89 20.40 24.25
CA LEU A 7 0.30 19.57 24.38
C LEU A 7 1.50 20.45 24.77
N PRO A 8 2.36 20.01 25.68
CA PRO A 8 3.55 20.77 26.03
C PRO A 8 4.46 20.91 24.80
N GLU A 9 5.09 22.07 24.64
CA GLU A 9 6.04 22.25 23.55
C GLU A 9 7.27 21.36 23.78
N ILE A 10 7.61 20.55 22.78
CA ILE A 10 8.81 19.71 22.78
C ILE A 10 9.59 19.94 21.49
N HIS A 11 10.92 20.00 21.61
CA HIS A 11 11.78 20.03 20.44
C HIS A 11 11.86 18.62 19.83
N LEU A 12 11.25 18.45 18.66
CA LEU A 12 11.29 17.18 17.93
C LEU A 12 12.66 16.99 17.28
N THR A 13 13.37 15.94 17.67
CA THR A 13 14.58 15.50 16.95
C THR A 13 14.19 14.73 15.68
N ASN A 14 15.07 14.67 14.68
CA ASN A 14 14.80 13.94 13.43
C ASN A 14 14.39 12.46 13.67
N ASN A 15 14.96 11.82 14.69
CA ASN A 15 14.61 10.44 15.05
C ASN A 15 13.19 10.31 15.61
N LEU A 16 12.70 11.36 16.28
CA LEU A 16 11.37 11.39 16.87
C LEU A 16 10.30 11.65 15.82
N THR A 17 10.60 12.48 14.81
CA THR A 17 9.70 12.69 13.66
C THR A 17 9.30 11.35 13.04
N GLY A 18 10.27 10.47 12.80
CA GLY A 18 9.99 9.13 12.27
C GLY A 18 9.12 8.26 13.19
N VAL A 19 9.18 8.42 14.51
CA VAL A 19 8.28 7.67 15.42
C VAL A 19 6.87 8.25 15.43
N ILE A 20 6.76 9.58 15.42
CA ILE A 20 5.47 10.27 15.35
C ILE A 20 4.75 9.84 14.08
N GLU A 21 5.41 9.86 12.93
CA GLU A 21 4.82 9.45 11.67
C GLU A 21 4.34 7.97 11.69
N ILE A 22 5.03 7.06 12.39
CA ILE A 22 4.55 5.68 12.60
C ILE A 22 3.26 5.69 13.39
N LEU A 23 3.25 6.42 14.51
CA LEU A 23 2.09 6.50 15.37
C LEU A 23 0.91 7.13 14.64
N GLU A 24 1.12 8.22 13.89
CA GLU A 24 0.11 8.84 13.04
C GLU A 24 -0.46 7.84 12.04
N GLY A 25 0.38 7.03 11.39
CA GLY A 25 -0.07 5.97 10.48
C GLY A 25 -0.82 4.83 11.18
N ILE A 26 -0.51 4.53 12.44
CA ILE A 26 -1.24 3.54 13.25
C ILE A 26 -2.61 4.09 13.68
N VAL A 27 -2.68 5.35 14.12
CA VAL A 27 -3.90 5.93 14.68
C VAL A 27 -4.77 6.69 13.66
N GLY A 28 -4.24 6.94 12.46
CA GLY A 28 -4.92 7.71 11.41
C GLY A 28 -5.09 9.20 11.73
N ILE A 29 -4.24 9.78 12.58
CA ILE A 29 -4.38 11.17 13.07
C ILE A 29 -3.02 11.84 13.04
N THR A 30 -2.97 13.07 12.54
CA THR A 30 -1.76 13.89 12.49
C THR A 30 -1.47 14.58 13.82
N TYR A 31 -0.24 14.51 14.28
CA TYR A 31 0.28 15.30 15.37
C TYR A 31 0.24 16.80 15.00
N PRO A 32 -0.15 17.71 15.93
CA PRO A 32 -0.43 17.49 17.35
C PRO A 32 -1.90 17.17 17.68
N ASN A 33 -2.75 16.84 16.70
CA ASN A 33 -4.17 16.55 16.94
C ASN A 33 -4.31 15.26 17.75
N ARG A 34 -5.18 15.26 18.78
CA ARG A 34 -5.37 14.10 19.65
C ARG A 34 -6.41 13.13 19.08
N PRO A 35 -6.25 11.82 19.32
CA PRO A 35 -7.30 10.86 19.00
C PRO A 35 -8.61 11.17 19.73
N CYS A 36 -9.70 11.23 18.97
CA CYS A 36 -11.06 11.45 19.45
C CYS A 36 -11.70 10.16 20.02
N LEU A 37 -11.27 8.99 19.54
CA LEU A 37 -11.91 7.71 19.80
C LEU A 37 -11.12 6.86 20.80
N PRO A 38 -11.79 6.00 21.59
CA PRO A 38 -11.08 4.98 22.36
C PRO A 38 -10.36 4.07 21.38
N MET A 39 -9.03 4.02 21.50
CA MET A 39 -8.21 3.10 20.72
C MET A 39 -8.59 1.67 21.10
N ASP A 40 -8.76 0.80 20.10
CA ASP A 40 -8.90 -0.63 20.38
C ASP A 40 -7.62 -1.15 21.04
N GLN A 41 -7.73 -2.32 21.70
CA GLN A 41 -6.63 -2.88 22.47
C GLN A 41 -5.40 -3.21 21.61
N MET A 42 -5.60 -3.62 20.35
CA MET A 42 -4.52 -3.95 19.43
C MET A 42 -3.75 -2.68 19.05
N MET A 43 -4.46 -1.65 18.59
CA MET A 43 -3.87 -0.36 18.24
C MET A 43 -3.15 0.26 19.42
N ARG A 44 -3.75 0.21 20.62
CA ARG A 44 -3.11 0.65 21.87
C ARG A 44 -1.80 -0.09 22.13
N ASN A 45 -1.79 -1.41 22.00
CA ASN A 45 -0.59 -2.20 22.21
C ASN A 45 0.50 -1.84 21.19
N LEU A 46 0.15 -1.66 19.91
CA LEU A 46 1.10 -1.22 18.88
C LEU A 46 1.72 0.13 19.23
N CYS A 47 0.92 1.12 19.64
CA CYS A 47 1.43 2.43 20.07
C CYS A 47 2.37 2.30 21.28
N LEU A 48 2.00 1.47 22.26
CA LEU A 48 2.81 1.23 23.46
C LEU A 48 4.17 0.61 23.12
N LEU A 49 4.26 -0.28 22.12
CA LEU A 49 5.55 -0.82 21.69
C LEU A 49 6.51 0.26 21.19
N TYR A 50 6.03 1.18 20.35
CA TYR A 50 6.84 2.27 19.84
C TYR A 50 7.20 3.29 20.92
N ILE A 51 6.26 3.59 21.82
CA ILE A 51 6.52 4.48 22.95
C ILE A 51 7.52 3.86 23.93
N GLY A 52 7.44 2.57 24.21
CA GLY A 52 8.41 1.87 25.04
C GLY A 52 9.82 1.89 24.45
N ARG A 53 9.93 1.78 23.11
CA ARG A 53 11.20 1.99 22.41
C ARG A 53 11.74 3.41 22.61
N VAL A 54 10.88 4.43 22.49
CA VAL A 54 11.29 5.82 22.75
C VAL A 54 11.67 6.02 24.21
N ASN A 55 10.96 5.39 25.15
CA ASN A 55 11.19 5.51 26.60
C ASN A 55 12.60 5.07 27.02
N GLN A 56 13.20 4.12 26.28
CA GLN A 56 14.58 3.68 26.50
C GLN A 56 15.62 4.77 26.17
N CYS A 57 15.29 5.70 25.28
CA CYS A 57 16.18 6.77 24.84
C CYS A 57 15.82 8.12 25.48
N ASP A 58 14.53 8.43 25.59
CA ASP A 58 14.01 9.71 26.07
C ASP A 58 12.64 9.52 26.76
N ARG A 59 12.67 9.52 28.10
CA ARG A 59 11.47 9.37 28.94
C ARG A 59 10.49 10.54 28.83
N GLN A 60 11.01 11.76 28.62
CA GLN A 60 10.17 12.96 28.54
C GLN A 60 9.33 12.92 27.28
N VAL A 61 9.96 12.55 26.16
CA VAL A 61 9.28 12.37 24.88
C VAL A 61 8.27 11.22 24.93
N ALA A 62 8.64 10.07 25.51
CA ALA A 62 7.71 8.96 25.65
C ALA A 62 6.46 9.36 26.43
N ARG A 63 6.64 10.13 27.52
CA ARG A 63 5.52 10.69 28.30
C ARG A 63 4.68 11.66 27.47
N HIS A 64 5.29 12.49 26.64
CA HIS A 64 4.58 13.38 25.73
C HIS A 64 3.69 12.62 24.74
N LEU A 65 4.24 11.58 24.11
CA LEU A 65 3.50 10.73 23.18
C LEU A 65 2.32 10.00 23.86
N MET A 66 2.51 9.53 25.10
CA MET A 66 1.42 8.95 25.91
C MET A 66 0.27 9.97 26.09
N VAL A 67 0.59 11.22 26.43
CA VAL A 67 -0.40 12.29 26.61
C VAL A 67 -1.08 12.66 25.30
N TRP A 68 -0.33 12.75 24.20
CA TRP A 68 -0.87 12.98 22.86
C TRP A 68 -1.89 11.92 22.46
N LEU A 69 -1.56 10.65 22.68
CA LEU A 69 -2.44 9.53 22.38
C LEU A 69 -3.55 9.30 23.42
N GLY A 70 -3.67 10.17 24.43
CA GLY A 70 -4.67 10.06 25.49
C GLY A 70 -4.50 8.82 26.38
N MET A 71 -3.31 8.20 26.36
CA MET A 71 -3.02 7.02 27.16
C MET A 71 -2.64 7.42 28.59
N ARG A 72 -3.36 6.85 29.56
CA ARG A 72 -3.07 7.04 30.98
C ARG A 72 -2.01 6.04 31.45
N GLY A 73 -1.17 6.48 32.39
CA GLY A 73 -0.14 5.64 33.02
C GLY A 73 1.28 6.06 32.65
N PHE A 74 2.22 5.16 32.92
CA PHE A 74 3.63 5.33 32.55
C PHE A 74 3.87 4.73 31.17
N ALA A 75 4.88 5.25 30.48
CA ALA A 75 5.39 4.60 29.28
C ALA A 75 5.91 3.19 29.68
N PRO A 76 5.67 2.16 28.85
CA PRO A 76 6.01 0.80 29.24
C PRO A 76 7.52 0.64 29.39
N GLU A 77 7.91 -0.14 30.38
CA GLU A 77 9.31 -0.51 30.59
C GLU A 77 9.73 -1.59 29.56
N PRO A 78 11.04 -1.77 29.29
CA PRO A 78 11.52 -2.72 28.29
C PRO A 78 10.98 -4.14 28.44
N GLU A 79 10.81 -4.61 29.68
CA GLU A 79 10.28 -5.94 29.99
C GLU A 79 8.83 -6.09 29.54
N GLU A 80 7.98 -5.09 29.83
CA GLU A 80 6.58 -5.06 29.41
C GLU A 80 6.45 -5.02 27.88
N VAL A 81 7.32 -4.28 27.20
CA VAL A 81 7.39 -4.25 25.73
C VAL A 81 7.70 -5.64 25.18
N MET A 82 8.65 -6.36 25.80
CA MET A 82 9.01 -7.71 25.39
C MET A 82 7.87 -8.69 25.63
N ASP A 83 7.13 -8.58 26.72
CA ASP A 83 5.96 -9.43 27.00
C ASP A 83 4.85 -9.21 25.95
N VAL A 84 4.63 -7.97 25.52
CA VAL A 84 3.68 -7.66 24.45
C VAL A 84 4.15 -8.25 23.10
N LEU A 85 5.45 -8.18 22.79
CA LEU A 85 6.03 -8.76 21.57
C LEU A 85 6.01 -10.29 21.54
N GLN A 86 5.90 -10.97 22.69
CA GLN A 86 5.73 -12.43 22.73
C GLN A 86 4.32 -12.87 22.31
N GLN A 87 3.34 -11.96 22.30
CA GLN A 87 1.98 -12.30 21.90
C GLN A 87 1.91 -12.47 20.38
N THR A 88 1.62 -13.69 19.91
CA THR A 88 1.55 -14.02 18.48
C THR A 88 0.70 -13.04 17.68
N LYS A 89 -0.48 -12.69 18.18
CA LYS A 89 -1.40 -11.75 17.51
C LYS A 89 -0.79 -10.36 17.28
N ILE A 90 0.05 -9.89 18.19
CA ILE A 90 0.73 -8.59 18.06
C ILE A 90 1.78 -8.66 16.96
N VAL A 91 2.57 -9.74 16.95
CA VAL A 91 3.58 -9.96 15.92
C VAL A 91 2.93 -10.08 14.55
N GLU A 92 1.85 -10.86 14.44
CA GLU A 92 1.07 -10.97 13.21
C GLU A 92 0.56 -9.60 12.76
N GLU A 93 -0.02 -8.80 13.64
CA GLU A 93 -0.50 -7.47 13.29
C GLU A 93 0.64 -6.54 12.82
N LEU A 94 1.78 -6.55 13.52
CA LEU A 94 2.97 -5.81 13.10
C LEU A 94 3.48 -6.28 11.73
N MET A 95 3.37 -7.58 11.42
CA MET A 95 3.79 -8.13 10.13
C MET A 95 2.82 -7.77 8.99
N VAL A 96 1.51 -7.90 9.22
CA VAL A 96 0.46 -7.57 8.24
C VAL A 96 0.43 -6.08 7.94
N GLN A 97 0.63 -5.23 8.95
CA GLN A 97 0.82 -3.79 8.74
C GLN A 97 2.22 -3.46 8.17
N GLY A 98 3.15 -4.41 8.09
CA GLY A 98 4.50 -4.16 7.58
C GLY A 98 5.38 -3.28 8.48
N LEU A 99 5.06 -3.22 9.78
CA LEU A 99 5.76 -2.51 10.84
C LEU A 99 7.04 -3.20 11.31
N MET A 100 7.19 -4.52 11.08
CA MET A 100 8.37 -5.31 11.47
C MET A 100 9.61 -5.11 10.57
N HIS A 101 9.54 -4.27 9.55
CA HIS A 101 10.65 -4.13 8.59
C HIS A 101 11.77 -3.25 9.14
N LYS A 102 13.04 -3.69 9.01
CA LYS A 102 14.24 -2.92 9.43
C LYS A 102 14.43 -1.59 8.69
N ILE A 103 13.72 -1.39 7.59
CA ILE A 103 13.82 -0.17 6.79
C ILE A 103 12.64 0.68 7.24
N PRO A 104 12.89 1.91 7.73
CA PRO A 104 11.84 2.83 8.14
C PRO A 104 10.70 2.83 7.11
N ARG A 105 9.46 2.92 7.59
CA ARG A 105 8.37 3.28 6.70
C ARG A 105 8.75 4.59 6.04
N GLU A 106 8.71 4.63 4.71
CA GLU A 106 8.21 5.84 4.08
C GLU A 106 6.73 5.76 4.40
N PHE A 107 6.26 6.69 5.23
CA PHE A 107 4.90 6.73 5.78
C PHE A 107 3.86 6.75 4.67
N PRO A 108 2.55 6.57 4.98
CA PRO A 108 1.51 6.90 4.03
C PRO A 108 1.89 8.23 3.40
N ILE A 109 2.26 8.13 2.12
CA ILE A 109 2.74 9.26 1.38
C ILE A 109 1.55 10.19 1.38
N THR A 110 1.68 11.33 2.07
CA THR A 110 0.65 12.36 2.01
C THR A 110 0.46 12.69 0.54
N THR A 111 -0.76 13.02 0.09
CA THR A 111 -1.06 13.09 -1.34
C THR A 111 -0.12 14.03 -2.11
N ASP A 112 0.44 15.03 -1.43
CA ASP A 112 1.47 15.97 -1.89
C ASP A 112 2.88 15.38 -2.05
N GLN A 113 3.17 14.25 -1.40
CA GLN A 113 4.41 13.49 -1.52
C GLN A 113 4.30 12.34 -2.53
N LEU A 114 3.10 12.03 -3.06
CA LEU A 114 2.95 11.03 -4.10
C LEU A 114 3.82 11.49 -5.26
N PRO A 115 4.81 10.70 -5.69
CA PRO A 115 5.63 11.09 -6.82
C PRO A 115 4.66 11.29 -7.98
N ASN A 116 4.51 12.53 -8.45
CA ASN A 116 3.64 12.88 -9.57
C ASN A 116 3.95 11.87 -10.67
N PRO A 117 3.08 10.87 -10.92
CA PRO A 117 3.50 9.71 -11.65
C PRO A 117 3.34 10.05 -13.11
N HIS A 118 4.29 10.82 -13.61
CA HIS A 118 4.52 10.86 -15.02
C HIS A 118 4.71 9.40 -15.48
N PRO A 119 4.05 8.99 -16.56
CA PRO A 119 4.24 7.66 -17.14
C PRO A 119 5.72 7.33 -17.21
N ILE A 120 6.10 6.36 -16.39
CA ILE A 120 7.47 5.83 -16.39
C ILE A 120 7.62 4.91 -17.60
N LEU A 121 6.49 4.44 -18.13
CA LEU A 121 6.43 3.53 -19.26
C LEU A 121 5.29 3.92 -20.20
N TYR A 122 5.64 4.18 -21.45
CA TYR A 122 4.67 4.13 -22.55
C TYR A 122 4.80 2.79 -23.25
N LEU A 123 3.67 2.15 -23.52
CA LEU A 123 3.59 0.89 -24.27
C LEU A 123 2.97 1.15 -25.63
N ARG A 124 3.63 0.67 -26.67
CA ARG A 124 3.11 0.57 -28.03
C ARG A 124 3.07 -0.88 -28.45
N HIS A 125 2.20 -1.18 -29.40
CA HIS A 125 2.06 -2.52 -29.96
C HIS A 125 3.38 -3.15 -30.43
N GLU A 126 4.28 -2.36 -31.03
CA GLU A 126 5.58 -2.83 -31.52
C GLU A 126 6.68 -2.87 -30.45
N ASP A 127 6.40 -2.42 -29.23
CA ASP A 127 7.41 -2.40 -28.19
C ASP A 127 7.75 -3.82 -27.71
N PRO A 128 9.05 -4.12 -27.49
CA PRO A 128 9.41 -5.36 -26.83
C PRO A 128 8.83 -5.38 -25.40
N PRO A 129 8.65 -6.57 -24.79
CA PRO A 129 8.15 -6.68 -23.42
C PRO A 129 8.94 -5.79 -22.47
N ARG A 130 8.23 -4.94 -21.73
CA ARG A 130 8.84 -3.96 -20.83
C ARG A 130 8.55 -4.34 -19.39
N ALA A 131 9.56 -4.29 -18.53
CA ALA A 131 9.43 -4.71 -17.15
C ALA A 131 9.61 -3.56 -16.16
N VAL A 132 8.66 -3.44 -15.24
CA VAL A 132 8.79 -2.62 -14.04
C VAL A 132 9.20 -3.53 -12.89
N THR A 133 10.32 -3.18 -12.24
CA THR A 133 10.81 -3.95 -11.10
C THR A 133 10.69 -3.13 -9.82
N PHE A 134 9.88 -3.63 -8.90
CA PHE A 134 9.77 -3.16 -7.55
C PHE A 134 10.77 -3.93 -6.69
N THR A 135 11.98 -3.41 -6.64
CA THR A 135 12.93 -3.72 -5.56
C THR A 135 12.78 -2.68 -4.47
N SER A 136 12.81 -3.12 -3.22
CA SER A 136 12.81 -2.30 -2.00
C SER A 136 11.46 -2.14 -1.31
N SER A 137 11.59 -1.71 -0.06
CA SER A 137 10.53 -1.35 0.86
C SER A 137 9.95 0.04 0.60
N ARG A 138 10.04 0.61 -0.60
CA ARG A 138 9.50 1.96 -0.85
C ARG A 138 8.19 1.87 -1.61
N LEU A 139 7.22 2.70 -1.24
CA LEU A 139 6.03 2.86 -2.06
C LEU A 139 6.50 3.43 -3.40
N LYS A 140 6.29 2.66 -4.45
CA LYS A 140 6.64 3.01 -5.81
C LYS A 140 5.37 2.93 -6.60
N VAL A 141 5.05 4.04 -7.23
CA VAL A 141 3.96 4.14 -8.19
C VAL A 141 4.60 4.06 -9.57
N ALA A 142 4.16 3.12 -10.38
CA ALA A 142 4.49 3.11 -11.80
C ALA A 142 3.20 3.29 -12.58
N PHE A 143 3.21 4.27 -13.48
CA PHE A 143 2.14 4.51 -14.42
C PHE A 143 2.59 4.03 -15.79
N VAL A 144 1.77 3.16 -16.37
CA VAL A 144 1.96 2.60 -17.70
C VAL A 144 0.78 3.02 -18.56
N GLN A 145 1.05 3.66 -19.68
CA GLN A 145 0.02 4.09 -20.62
C GLN A 145 0.31 3.52 -22.01
N GLY A 146 -0.72 3.01 -22.67
CA GLY A 146 -0.67 2.75 -24.12
C GLY A 146 -1.96 3.25 -24.75
N ASP A 147 -1.86 3.83 -25.94
CA ASP A 147 -2.99 4.50 -26.61
C ASP A 147 -3.79 3.54 -27.51
N GLU A 148 -3.18 2.41 -27.90
CA GLU A 148 -3.77 1.42 -28.81
C GLU A 148 -3.57 0.00 -28.29
N ILE A 149 -4.15 -0.32 -27.14
CA ILE A 149 -4.04 -1.64 -26.52
C ILE A 149 -5.33 -2.44 -26.73
N GLN A 150 -5.23 -3.55 -27.46
CA GLN A 150 -6.29 -4.58 -27.55
C GLN A 150 -6.11 -5.68 -26.51
N ARG A 151 -4.88 -6.18 -26.37
CA ARG A 151 -4.52 -7.21 -25.39
C ARG A 151 -3.25 -6.83 -24.65
N LEU A 152 -3.33 -6.84 -23.33
CA LEU A 152 -2.19 -6.66 -22.43
C LEU A 152 -1.93 -7.95 -21.65
N THR A 153 -0.76 -8.53 -21.86
CA THR A 153 -0.26 -9.64 -21.04
C THR A 153 0.62 -9.06 -19.92
N VAL A 154 0.27 -9.41 -18.68
CA VAL A 154 1.05 -9.03 -17.48
C VAL A 154 1.64 -10.27 -16.84
N GLU A 155 2.96 -10.42 -16.93
CA GLU A 155 3.68 -11.46 -16.21
C GLU A 155 4.21 -10.90 -14.88
N ALA A 156 3.70 -11.43 -13.76
CA ALA A 156 4.14 -11.07 -12.43
C ALA A 156 5.01 -12.17 -11.81
N ARG A 157 6.20 -11.78 -11.33
CA ARG A 157 7.08 -12.66 -10.56
C ARG A 157 7.40 -12.01 -9.21
N SER A 158 7.14 -12.73 -8.14
CA SER A 158 7.50 -12.36 -6.78
C SER A 158 8.61 -13.26 -6.27
N SER A 159 9.61 -12.69 -5.60
CA SER A 159 10.55 -13.44 -4.78
C SER A 159 10.76 -12.76 -3.44
N ALA A 160 10.95 -13.57 -2.40
CA ALA A 160 11.16 -13.11 -1.04
C ALA A 160 12.42 -13.76 -0.44
N ILE A 161 13.16 -12.98 0.34
CA ILE A 161 14.21 -13.45 1.24
C ILE A 161 13.76 -13.07 2.65
N PRO A 162 12.88 -13.89 3.29
CA PRO A 162 12.21 -13.52 4.54
C PRO A 162 13.18 -13.12 5.65
N GLN A 163 14.34 -13.76 5.74
CA GLN A 163 15.36 -13.50 6.76
C GLN A 163 15.95 -12.08 6.66
N ARG A 164 15.91 -11.49 5.47
CA ARG A 164 16.37 -10.11 5.22
C ARG A 164 15.21 -9.12 5.14
N GLY A 165 13.97 -9.60 5.18
CA GLY A 165 12.76 -8.82 4.88
C GLY A 165 12.68 -8.36 3.42
N ILE A 166 13.61 -8.78 2.56
CA ILE A 166 13.69 -8.27 1.19
C ILE A 166 12.69 -9.03 0.34
N THR A 167 11.80 -8.29 -0.30
CA THR A 167 10.93 -8.81 -1.35
C THR A 167 11.21 -8.07 -2.65
N LYS A 168 11.02 -8.77 -3.76
CA LYS A 168 11.23 -8.27 -5.10
C LYS A 168 10.05 -8.69 -5.96
N HIS A 169 9.35 -7.71 -6.51
CA HIS A 169 8.29 -7.94 -7.49
C HIS A 169 8.77 -7.44 -8.84
N ARG A 170 8.60 -8.26 -9.87
CA ARG A 170 8.83 -7.88 -11.26
C ARG A 170 7.50 -8.04 -11.99
N LEU A 171 7.00 -6.95 -12.52
CA LEU A 171 5.85 -6.92 -13.42
C LEU A 171 6.39 -6.68 -14.83
N GLN A 172 6.09 -7.58 -15.75
CA GLN A 172 6.46 -7.46 -17.14
C GLN A 172 5.19 -7.33 -17.97
N PHE A 173 5.15 -6.25 -18.75
CA PHE A 173 4.02 -5.87 -19.58
C PHE A 173 4.37 -6.14 -21.03
N GLN A 174 3.46 -6.78 -21.74
CA GLN A 174 3.58 -7.05 -23.16
C GLN A 174 2.24 -6.74 -23.82
N VAL A 175 2.25 -5.81 -24.77
CA VAL A 175 1.10 -5.61 -25.66
C VAL A 175 1.19 -6.68 -26.73
N GLU A 176 0.13 -7.45 -26.89
CA GLU A 176 0.06 -8.49 -27.92
C GLU A 176 -0.74 -7.99 -29.11
N PRO A 177 -0.30 -8.28 -30.34
CA PRO A 177 -1.17 -8.19 -31.51
C PRO A 177 -2.37 -9.10 -31.33
N ASP A 178 -3.54 -8.63 -31.74
CA ASP A 178 -4.63 -9.55 -31.97
C ASP A 178 -4.39 -10.29 -33.29
N ASP A 179 -3.59 -11.36 -33.23
CA ASP A 179 -3.34 -12.24 -34.39
C ASP A 179 -4.60 -13.06 -34.77
N GLN A 180 -5.68 -12.97 -33.97
CA GLN A 180 -6.97 -13.55 -34.30
C GLN A 180 -8.02 -12.45 -34.44
N PRO A 181 -8.71 -12.35 -35.58
CA PRO A 181 -9.82 -11.43 -35.67
C PRO A 181 -10.86 -11.80 -34.61
N SER A 182 -11.34 -10.80 -33.87
CA SER A 182 -12.33 -10.96 -32.81
C SER A 182 -13.58 -11.68 -33.35
N ILE A 183 -14.40 -12.29 -32.50
CA ILE A 183 -15.65 -12.92 -32.95
C ILE A 183 -16.54 -11.90 -33.70
N GLU A 184 -16.53 -10.64 -33.26
CA GLU A 184 -17.26 -9.54 -33.89
C GLU A 184 -16.66 -9.14 -35.24
N GLU A 185 -15.34 -9.12 -35.37
CA GLU A 185 -14.68 -8.93 -36.66
C GLU A 185 -15.02 -10.09 -37.60
N ARG A 186 -14.93 -11.34 -37.14
CA ARG A 186 -15.35 -12.51 -37.93
C ARG A 186 -16.83 -12.45 -38.34
N LEU A 187 -17.70 -11.94 -37.47
CA LEU A 187 -19.10 -11.72 -37.79
C LEU A 187 -19.29 -10.58 -38.81
N ALA A 188 -18.55 -9.48 -38.70
CA ALA A 188 -18.57 -8.39 -39.68
C ALA A 188 -18.12 -8.86 -41.08
N TRP A 189 -17.11 -9.74 -41.14
CA TRP A 189 -16.69 -10.42 -42.37
C TRP A 189 -17.82 -11.29 -42.96
N LEU A 190 -18.60 -11.97 -42.11
CA LEU A 190 -19.69 -12.86 -42.54
C LEU A 190 -20.97 -12.09 -42.91
N THR A 191 -21.24 -10.93 -42.30
CA THR A 191 -22.47 -10.15 -42.53
C THR A 191 -22.31 -9.06 -43.58
N GLY A 192 -21.08 -8.80 -44.07
CA GLY A 192 -20.83 -7.78 -45.10
C GLY A 192 -20.96 -6.35 -44.58
N ASN A 193 -20.92 -6.15 -43.27
CA ASN A 193 -20.87 -4.81 -42.69
C ASN A 193 -19.49 -4.19 -42.97
N SER A 194 -19.49 -2.96 -43.48
CA SER A 194 -18.28 -2.21 -43.84
C SER A 194 -17.30 -2.13 -42.66
N TRP A 195 -16.01 -2.32 -42.94
CA TRP A 195 -14.88 -2.13 -42.02
C TRP A 195 -14.91 -0.81 -41.24
N ALA A 196 -15.62 0.20 -41.74
CA ALA A 196 -15.80 1.48 -41.06
C ALA A 196 -16.65 1.41 -39.76
N GLN A 197 -17.29 0.28 -39.47
CA GLN A 197 -18.04 0.03 -38.22
C GLN A 197 -17.41 -1.03 -37.32
N ALA A 198 -16.26 -1.62 -37.70
CA ALA A 198 -15.44 -2.30 -36.72
C ALA A 198 -15.01 -1.21 -35.73
N VAL A 199 -15.61 -1.22 -34.55
CA VAL A 199 -15.29 -0.32 -33.45
C VAL A 199 -13.77 -0.30 -33.35
N ASP A 200 -13.14 0.88 -33.28
CA ASP A 200 -11.73 0.98 -32.87
C ASP A 200 -11.62 0.25 -31.52
N THR A 201 -11.20 -1.01 -31.55
CA THR A 201 -11.05 -1.89 -30.38
C THR A 201 -9.80 -1.51 -29.58
N TYR A 202 -9.06 -0.54 -30.09
CA TYR A 202 -7.93 0.11 -29.45
C TYR A 202 -8.47 1.14 -28.44
N ALA A 203 -8.32 0.82 -27.16
CA ALA A 203 -8.58 1.77 -26.10
C ALA A 203 -7.26 2.21 -25.45
N PRO A 204 -7.16 3.47 -25.00
CA PRO A 204 -6.10 3.84 -24.11
C PRO A 204 -6.25 3.05 -22.81
N MET A 205 -5.18 2.40 -22.35
CA MET A 205 -5.16 1.68 -21.09
C MET A 205 -4.12 2.27 -20.15
N ARG A 206 -4.56 2.51 -18.91
CA ARG A 206 -3.79 3.06 -17.81
C ARG A 206 -3.60 2.00 -16.73
N VAL A 207 -2.36 1.54 -16.58
CA VAL A 207 -2.00 0.63 -15.49
C VAL A 207 -1.29 1.42 -14.41
N LEU A 208 -1.81 1.32 -13.20
CA LEU A 208 -1.15 1.82 -12.01
C LEU A 208 -0.61 0.64 -11.22
N SER A 209 0.66 0.69 -10.83
CA SER A 209 1.23 -0.34 -9.95
C SER A 209 1.79 0.29 -8.68
N CYS A 210 1.43 -0.27 -7.53
CA CYS A 210 1.75 0.22 -6.19
C CYS A 210 2.37 -0.91 -5.33
N ASN A 211 3.24 -0.54 -4.40
CA ASN A 211 3.71 -1.42 -3.33
C ASN A 211 3.04 -1.00 -2.02
N ALA A 212 2.05 -1.78 -1.55
CA ALA A 212 1.22 -1.46 -0.40
C ALA A 212 1.95 -1.57 0.95
N ARG A 213 3.00 -2.41 1.03
CA ARG A 213 3.70 -2.75 2.28
C ARG A 213 2.80 -3.18 3.44
N GLY A 214 1.64 -3.78 3.16
CA GLY A 214 0.64 -4.09 4.17
C GLY A 214 -0.57 -3.15 4.10
N PRO A 215 -1.63 -3.52 3.36
CA PRO A 215 -2.83 -2.72 3.17
C PRO A 215 -3.73 -2.73 4.42
N ALA A 216 -3.35 -3.48 5.45
CA ALA A 216 -3.95 -3.38 6.78
C ALA A 216 -3.63 -2.07 7.52
N ASN A 217 -2.75 -1.23 6.96
CA ASN A 217 -2.51 0.10 7.47
C ASN A 217 -3.77 0.96 7.33
N PRO A 218 -4.27 1.62 8.40
CA PRO A 218 -5.45 2.48 8.33
C PRO A 218 -5.41 3.59 7.26
N ALA A 219 -4.22 4.08 6.91
CA ALA A 219 -4.06 5.08 5.87
C ALA A 219 -4.12 4.51 4.44
N PHE A 220 -4.10 3.18 4.27
CA PHE A 220 -4.04 2.54 2.96
C PHE A 220 -5.24 2.90 2.09
N ASP A 221 -6.46 2.78 2.61
CA ASP A 221 -7.69 3.03 1.85
C ASP A 221 -7.71 4.46 1.30
N GLN A 222 -7.36 5.44 2.14
CA GLN A 222 -7.28 6.85 1.74
C GLN A 222 -6.21 7.09 0.66
N THR A 223 -5.02 6.50 0.81
CA THR A 223 -3.96 6.63 -0.20
C THR A 223 -4.36 5.99 -1.53
N MET A 224 -4.98 4.81 -1.50
CA MET A 224 -5.41 4.11 -2.72
C MET A 224 -6.57 4.84 -3.39
N GLU A 225 -7.51 5.38 -2.62
CA GLU A 225 -8.60 6.20 -3.15
C GLU A 225 -8.06 7.47 -3.83
N ALA A 226 -7.09 8.16 -3.21
CA ALA A 226 -6.46 9.33 -3.83
C ALA A 226 -5.80 8.97 -5.16
N LEU A 227 -4.99 7.90 -5.19
CA LEU A 227 -4.33 7.40 -6.40
C LEU A 227 -5.33 6.99 -7.49
N ARG A 228 -6.42 6.31 -7.11
CA ARG A 228 -7.49 5.92 -8.04
C ARG A 228 -8.18 7.15 -8.62
N ASN A 229 -8.56 8.11 -7.78
CA ASN A 229 -9.29 9.30 -8.23
C ASN A 229 -8.41 10.21 -9.10
N GLU A 230 -7.11 10.29 -8.80
CA GLU A 230 -6.14 11.10 -9.54
C GLU A 230 -5.81 10.50 -10.92
N HIS A 231 -5.54 9.19 -11.00
CA HIS A 231 -5.05 8.56 -12.23
C HIS A 231 -6.11 7.81 -13.02
N GLN A 232 -7.23 7.46 -12.38
CA GLN A 232 -8.32 6.65 -12.93
C GLN A 232 -7.81 5.41 -13.69
N PRO A 233 -7.04 4.53 -13.04
CA PRO A 233 -6.45 3.38 -13.72
C PRO A 233 -7.53 2.40 -14.21
N ASP A 234 -7.28 1.79 -15.36
CA ASP A 234 -8.06 0.68 -15.90
C ASP A 234 -7.61 -0.67 -15.31
N LEU A 235 -6.36 -0.72 -14.81
CA LEU A 235 -5.80 -1.85 -14.06
C LEU A 235 -4.94 -1.33 -12.90
N PHE A 236 -5.25 -1.74 -11.68
CA PHE A 236 -4.49 -1.41 -10.49
C PHE A 236 -3.80 -2.65 -9.92
N ILE A 237 -2.47 -2.70 -10.00
CA ILE A 237 -1.65 -3.78 -9.47
C ILE A 237 -1.08 -3.38 -8.11
N ILE A 238 -1.36 -4.15 -7.07
CA ILE A 238 -0.91 -3.89 -5.70
C ILE A 238 -0.01 -5.03 -5.25
N THR A 239 1.26 -4.72 -4.96
CA THR A 239 2.27 -5.67 -4.48
C THR A 239 2.49 -5.51 -2.98
N GLU A 240 3.14 -6.49 -2.33
CA GLU A 240 3.40 -6.48 -0.87
C GLU A 240 2.12 -6.37 -0.04
N VAL A 241 1.14 -7.18 -0.39
CA VAL A 241 -0.14 -7.27 0.29
C VAL A 241 0.01 -7.80 1.71
N ARG A 242 0.77 -8.88 1.96
CA ARG A 242 1.01 -9.42 3.33
C ARG A 242 -0.23 -9.77 4.18
N VAL A 243 -1.43 -9.69 3.62
CA VAL A 243 -2.72 -10.06 4.22
C VAL A 243 -3.41 -11.09 3.33
N PHE A 244 -4.17 -12.00 3.94
CA PHE A 244 -4.93 -13.03 3.24
C PHE A 244 -6.26 -13.29 3.97
N GLY A 245 -7.14 -14.09 3.36
CA GLY A 245 -8.43 -14.47 3.96
C GLY A 245 -9.45 -13.33 4.00
N ASP A 246 -10.35 -13.37 4.99
CA ASP A 246 -11.50 -12.45 5.09
C ASP A 246 -11.08 -10.99 5.22
N ARG A 247 -9.98 -10.71 5.91
CA ARG A 247 -9.44 -9.35 6.04
C ARG A 247 -8.96 -8.80 4.71
N ALA A 248 -8.26 -9.62 3.91
CA ALA A 248 -7.84 -9.24 2.56
C ALA A 248 -9.07 -8.97 1.67
N HIS A 249 -10.08 -9.83 1.75
CA HIS A 249 -11.33 -9.64 1.01
C HIS A 249 -12.04 -8.34 1.39
N ALA A 250 -12.17 -8.03 2.69
CA ALA A 250 -12.79 -6.81 3.16
C ALA A 250 -12.07 -5.53 2.67
N ILE A 251 -10.73 -5.49 2.80
CA ILE A 251 -9.94 -4.33 2.35
C ILE A 251 -10.12 -4.11 0.84
N ARG A 252 -10.03 -5.18 0.05
CA ARG A 252 -10.10 -5.06 -1.41
C ARG A 252 -11.45 -4.62 -1.92
N ASN A 253 -12.53 -5.12 -1.33
CA ASN A 253 -13.89 -4.75 -1.75
C ASN A 253 -14.18 -3.26 -1.52
N ASN A 254 -13.43 -2.61 -0.64
CA ASN A 254 -13.52 -1.16 -0.41
C ASN A 254 -12.79 -0.33 -1.49
N LEU A 255 -11.96 -0.94 -2.33
CA LEU A 255 -11.19 -0.23 -3.35
C LEU A 255 -12.00 0.13 -4.61
N GLY A 256 -13.18 -0.46 -4.79
CA GLY A 256 -14.14 -0.06 -5.81
C GLY A 256 -13.81 -0.50 -7.24
N PHE A 257 -13.17 -1.65 -7.40
CA PHE A 257 -12.91 -2.29 -8.70
C PHE A 257 -13.91 -3.43 -8.94
N ASP A 258 -14.28 -3.64 -10.20
CA ASP A 258 -15.32 -4.60 -10.60
C ASP A 258 -14.82 -6.05 -10.56
N GLU A 259 -13.55 -6.26 -10.93
CA GLU A 259 -12.94 -7.57 -11.07
C GLU A 259 -11.67 -7.70 -10.23
N MET A 260 -11.26 -8.93 -9.96
CA MET A 260 -10.14 -9.20 -9.06
C MET A 260 -9.41 -10.48 -9.39
N PHE A 261 -8.07 -10.41 -9.31
CA PHE A 261 -7.21 -11.58 -9.21
C PHE A 261 -6.19 -11.43 -8.08
N GLU A 262 -5.90 -12.53 -7.38
CA GLU A 262 -4.91 -12.55 -6.30
C GLU A 262 -3.83 -13.61 -6.49
N ILE A 263 -2.60 -13.21 -6.17
CA ILE A 263 -1.50 -14.11 -5.85
C ILE A 263 -1.31 -14.00 -4.34
N LYS A 264 -1.61 -15.07 -3.61
CA LYS A 264 -1.56 -15.08 -2.14
C LYS A 264 -0.12 -14.84 -1.65
N PRO A 265 0.07 -14.09 -0.55
CA PRO A 265 1.37 -13.99 0.09
C PRO A 265 1.80 -15.33 0.68
N GLU A 266 3.12 -15.53 0.80
CA GLU A 266 3.69 -16.62 1.57
C GLU A 266 3.91 -16.13 3.01
N GLY A 267 3.02 -16.54 3.92
CA GLY A 267 2.94 -15.96 5.26
C GLY A 267 2.64 -14.45 5.20
N PHE A 268 3.56 -13.63 5.69
CA PHE A 268 3.46 -12.17 5.71
C PHE A 268 4.40 -11.49 4.70
N SER A 269 4.83 -12.21 3.67
CA SER A 269 5.75 -11.69 2.64
C SER A 269 5.13 -11.77 1.26
N GLY A 270 5.26 -10.70 0.48
CA GLY A 270 4.77 -10.64 -0.89
C GLY A 270 3.25 -10.52 -0.98
N GLY A 271 2.68 -11.27 -1.92
CA GLY A 271 1.29 -11.15 -2.35
C GLY A 271 1.12 -10.04 -3.40
N ILE A 272 0.24 -10.29 -4.37
CA ILE A 272 -0.09 -9.37 -5.45
C ILE A 272 -1.60 -9.39 -5.67
N TRP A 273 -2.21 -8.22 -5.79
CA TRP A 273 -3.58 -8.04 -6.27
C TRP A 273 -3.57 -7.38 -7.64
N PHE A 274 -4.46 -7.83 -8.50
CA PHE A 274 -4.83 -7.19 -9.75
C PHE A 274 -6.31 -6.82 -9.61
N LEU A 275 -6.59 -5.53 -9.73
CA LEU A 275 -7.89 -4.91 -9.53
C LEU A 275 -8.25 -4.10 -10.77
#